data_AF-A0A9D0XSP1-F1
#
_entry.id   AF-A0A9D0XSP1-F1
#
_cell.length_a   1.000
_cell.length_b   1.000
_cell.length_c   1.000
_cell.angle_alpha   90.00
_cell.angle_beta   90.00
_cell.angle_gamma   90.00
#
_symmetry.space_group_name_H-M   'P 1'
#
loop_
_entity.id
_entity.type
_entity.pdbx_description
1 polymer ?
#
loop_
_entity_poly.entity_id
_entity_poly.type
_entity_poly.pdbx_seq_one_letter_code
_entity_poly.pdbx_strand_id
1 'polypeptide(L)' 'MNRRTFLGWITTTALAVSSFSAQAMEFKAQKVTDGVYAYIGPITDRTPENLGLNNNIGFIDTAKG' A
#
# COMPACT_ATOMS: atom_id res chain seq x y z
N MET A 1 1.51 -36.66 20.27
CA MET A 1 2.37 -35.52 19.89
C MET A 1 3.03 -34.97 21.16
N ASN A 2 4.32 -34.65 21.14
CA ASN A 2 5.02 -34.17 22.35
C ASN A 2 4.83 -32.65 22.53
N ARG A 3 5.03 -32.14 23.75
CA ARG A 3 4.81 -30.71 24.07
C ARG A 3 5.59 -29.76 23.15
N ARG A 4 6.82 -30.14 22.76
CA ARG A 4 7.67 -29.32 21.87
C ARG A 4 7.11 -29.20 20.46
N THR A 5 6.63 -30.30 19.90
CA THR A 5 6.00 -30.33 18.57
C THR A 5 4.68 -29.55 18.59
N PHE A 6 3.87 -29.68 19.64
CA PHE A 6 2.63 -28.91 19.78
C PHE A 6 2.87 -27.39 19.86
N LEU A 7 3.83 -26.94 20.67
CA LEU A 7 4.20 -25.51 20.72
C LEU A 7 4.78 -25.02 19.39
N GLY A 8 5.56 -25.85 18.70
CA GLY A 8 6.08 -25.55 17.37
C GLY A 8 4.95 -25.24 16.38
N TRP A 9 3.93 -26.11 16.34
CA TRP A 9 2.75 -25.88 15.48
C TRP A 9 2.02 -24.58 15.83
N ILE A 10 1.79 -24.29 17.11
CA ILE A 10 1.15 -23.03 17.52
C ILE A 10 1.96 -21.82 17.05
N THR A 11 3.27 -21.82 17.26
CA THR A 11 4.13 -20.70 16.87
C THR A 11 4.17 -20.53 15.35
N THR A 12 4.30 -21.63 14.59
CA THR A 12 4.30 -21.57 13.12
C THR A 12 2.94 -21.09 12.59
N THR A 13 1.83 -21.56 13.15
CA THR A 13 0.49 -21.10 12.76
C THR A 13 0.28 -19.63 13.10
N ALA A 14 0.72 -19.16 14.27
CA ALA A 14 0.62 -17.76 14.66
C ALA A 14 1.41 -16.84 13.72
N LEU A 15 2.64 -17.23 13.35
CA LEU A 15 3.46 -16.48 12.39
C LEU A 15 2.82 -16.47 10.99
N ALA A 16 2.30 -17.60 10.53
CA ALA A 16 1.61 -17.70 9.25
C ALA A 16 0.38 -16.77 9.19
N VAL A 17 -0.44 -16.71 10.24
CA VAL A 17 -1.61 -15.82 10.32
C VAL A 17 -1.20 -14.35 10.33
N SER A 18 -0.12 -13.98 11.03
CA SER A 18 0.37 -12.59 11.06
C SER A 18 0.90 -12.08 9.71
N SER A 19 1.27 -12.99 8.81
CA SER A 19 1.86 -12.64 7.51
C SER A 19 0.84 -12.12 6.49
N PHE A 20 -0.47 -12.29 6.73
CA PHE A 20 -1.53 -11.90 5.79
C PHE A 20 -1.91 -10.41 5.87
N SER A 21 -1.40 -9.65 6.83
CA SER A 21 -1.71 -8.22 6.96
C SER A 21 -0.84 -7.37 6.04
N ALA A 22 -0.96 -7.56 4.72
CA ALA A 22 -0.51 -6.57 3.75
C ALA A 22 -1.58 -5.46 3.68
N GLN A 23 -1.37 -4.38 4.42
CA GLN A 23 -2.17 -3.16 4.33
C GLN A 23 -1.77 -2.42 3.05
N ALA A 24 -2.28 -2.87 1.90
CA ALA A 24 -2.10 -2.15 0.65
C ALA A 24 -2.87 -0.83 0.73
N MET A 25 -2.15 0.29 0.77
CA MET A 25 -2.78 1.59 0.70
C MET A 25 -3.28 1.85 -0.73
N GLU A 26 -4.51 2.32 -0.85
CA GLU A 26 -5.12 2.56 -2.16
C GLU A 26 -4.55 3.85 -2.77
N PHE A 27 -3.78 3.71 -3.85
CA PHE A 27 -3.34 4.84 -4.67
C PHE A 27 -4.31 5.00 -5.85
N LYS A 28 -4.85 6.21 -6.03
CA LYS A 28 -5.75 6.53 -7.13
C LYS A 28 -5.35 7.82 -7.82
N ALA A 29 -4.94 7.71 -9.08
CA ALA A 29 -4.79 8.86 -9.94
C ALA A 29 -6.15 9.35 -10.44
N GLN A 30 -6.33 10.66 -10.44
CA GLN A 30 -7.52 11.37 -10.90
C GLN A 30 -7.25 11.89 -12.32
N LYS A 31 -8.23 11.79 -13.22
CA LYS A 31 -8.14 12.42 -14.54
C LYS A 31 -8.25 13.93 -14.37
N VAL A 32 -7.24 14.67 -14.82
CA VAL A 32 -7.23 16.15 -14.80
C VAL A 32 -7.79 16.69 -16.11
N THR A 33 -7.32 16.13 -17.24
CA THR A 33 -7.82 16.39 -18.59
C THR A 33 -7.49 15.18 -19.48
N ASP A 34 -7.81 15.23 -20.77
CA ASP A 34 -7.49 14.15 -21.71
C ASP A 34 -5.99 13.87 -21.75
N GLY A 35 -5.61 12.61 -21.51
CA GLY A 35 -4.22 12.15 -21.45
C GLY A 35 -3.43 12.63 -20.22
N VAL A 36 -4.03 13.31 -19.24
CA VAL A 36 -3.32 13.83 -18.06
C VAL A 36 -3.99 13.37 -16.78
N TYR A 37 -3.22 12.74 -15.92
CA TYR A 37 -3.69 12.16 -14.66
C TYR A 37 -2.78 12.59 -13.51
N ALA A 38 -3.37 12.76 -12.33
CA ALA A 38 -2.61 13.10 -11.13
C ALA A 38 -3.22 12.49 -9.88
N TYR A 39 -2.37 12.01 -8.98
CA TYR A 39 -2.74 11.93 -7.59
C TYR A 39 -2.74 13.35 -7.00
N ILE A 40 -3.92 13.77 -6.54
CA ILE A 40 -4.11 15.05 -5.85
C ILE A 40 -4.37 14.73 -4.39
N GLY A 41 -3.40 15.05 -3.53
CA GLY A 41 -3.41 14.72 -2.11
C GLY A 41 -3.23 15.95 -1.21
N PRO A 42 -3.20 15.75 0.13
CA PRO A 42 -2.92 16.82 1.08
C PRO A 42 -1.51 17.42 0.88
N ILE A 43 -1.38 18.73 1.10
CA ILE A 43 -0.09 19.45 1.13
C ILE A 43 0.44 19.66 2.56
N THR A 44 -0.10 18.90 3.51
CA THR A 44 0.31 18.89 4.92
C THR A 44 1.58 18.06 5.11
N ASP A 45 2.00 17.86 6.36
CA ASP A 45 3.11 16.95 6.68
C ASP A 45 2.87 15.53 6.16
N ARG A 46 3.96 14.82 5.89
CA ARG A 46 3.94 13.44 5.39
C ARG A 46 3.49 12.49 6.49
N THR A 47 2.45 11.74 6.23
CA THR A 47 1.90 10.72 7.14
C THR A 47 1.66 9.41 6.39
N PRO A 48 1.54 8.26 7.07
CA PRO A 48 1.16 7.03 6.40
C PRO A 48 -0.15 7.18 5.60
N GLU A 49 -1.14 7.88 6.14
CA GLU A 49 -2.46 8.07 5.52
C GLU A 49 -2.41 8.85 4.21
N ASN A 50 -1.42 9.74 4.02
CA ASN A 50 -1.20 10.43 2.75
C ASN A 50 -0.11 9.80 1.89
N LEU A 51 0.18 8.50 2.11
CA LEU A 51 1.21 7.76 1.39
C LEU A 51 2.63 8.33 1.56
N GLY A 52 2.84 9.13 2.61
CA GLY A 52 4.08 9.88 2.81
C GLY A 52 4.29 10.99 1.78
N LEU A 53 3.22 11.49 1.15
CA LEU A 53 3.27 12.55 0.15
C LEU A 53 2.84 13.89 0.75
N ASN A 54 3.47 14.96 0.27
CA ASN A 54 3.09 16.34 0.61
C ASN A 54 3.03 17.21 -0.65
N ASN A 55 2.77 16.55 -1.78
CA ASN A 55 2.78 17.12 -3.12
C ASN A 55 1.80 16.34 -4.00
N ASN A 56 1.41 16.96 -5.12
CA ASN A 56 0.70 16.28 -6.18
C ASN A 56 1.71 15.58 -7.11
N ILE A 57 1.35 14.39 -7.59
CA ILE A 57 2.17 13.60 -8.52
C ILE A 57 1.32 13.31 -9.75
N GLY A 58 1.80 13.70 -10.92
CA GLY A 58 1.09 13.52 -12.18
C GLY A 58 1.90 12.76 -13.22
N PHE A 59 1.19 12.19 -14.19
CA PHE A 59 1.75 11.61 -15.40
C PHE A 59 0.89 12.00 -16.61
N ILE A 60 1.53 11.96 -17.77
CA ILE A 60 0.89 12.19 -19.07
C ILE A 60 0.92 10.86 -19.80
N ASP A 61 -0.23 10.39 -20.21
CA ASP A 61 -0.39 9.21 -21.06
C ASP A 61 -0.20 9.63 -22.52
N THR A 62 0.82 9.10 -23.16
CA THR A 62 1.16 9.41 -24.55
C THR A 62 0.96 8.19 -25.43
N ALA A 63 0.76 8.41 -26.74
CA ALA A 63 0.59 7.31 -27.70
C ALA A 63 1.78 6.34 -27.77
N LYS A 64 2.94 6.68 -27.19
CA LYS A 64 4.14 5.83 -27.19
C LYS A 64 4.42 5.14 -25.85
N GLY A 65 3.59 5.37 -24.83
CA GLY A 65 3.92 5.07 -23.43
C GLY A 65 4.68 6.25 -22.84
#